data_AF-A0A350ACM8-F1
#
_entry.id   AF-A0A350ACM8-F1
#
_cell.length_a   1.000
_cell.length_b   1.000
_cell.length_c   1.000
_cell.angle_alpha   90.00
_cell.angle_beta   90.00
_cell.angle_gamma   90.00
#
_symmetry.space_group_name_H-M   'P 1'
#
loop_
_entity.id
_entity.type
_entity.pdbx_description
1 polymer ?
#
loop_
_entity_poly.entity_id
_entity_poly.type
_entity_poly.pdbx_seq_one_letter_code
_entity_poly.pdbx_strand_id
1 'polypeptide(L)'
;MAMTEDKKAKKTKAQAEGAVAKPSKKQKVADRLASANKISFTLETEVRKLAQEEAKKSGMELGHFMQKLVENFVLENAAPDNELAKRLKAKRAVIERAVNLAQEIDQKGGFDEHLILNVMKTATQDGDFAKLYALALGNVATDD
;
A
#
# COMPACT_ATOMS: atom_id res chain seq x y z
N MET A 1 18.33 -57.00 50.77
CA MET A 1 17.34 -55.90 50.70
C MET A 1 17.98 -54.77 49.93
N ALA A 2 17.45 -54.48 48.75
CA ALA A 2 17.80 -53.31 47.95
C ALA A 2 17.27 -52.04 48.63
N MET A 3 17.96 -50.91 48.52
CA MET A 3 17.40 -49.58 48.20
C MET A 3 18.53 -48.54 48.06
N THR A 4 18.63 -47.99 46.84
CA THR A 4 18.86 -46.57 46.44
C THR A 4 20.16 -45.88 46.89
N GLU A 5 20.89 -45.11 46.05
CA GLU A 5 20.45 -44.03 45.18
C GLU A 5 21.42 -43.84 43.99
N ASP A 6 20.91 -43.92 42.74
CA ASP A 6 21.65 -43.53 41.54
C ASP A 6 21.16 -42.14 41.07
N LYS A 7 22.04 -41.14 41.17
CA LYS A 7 21.82 -39.76 40.74
C LYS A 7 21.68 -39.68 39.21
N LYS A 8 20.45 -39.73 38.71
CA LYS A 8 20.16 -39.41 37.30
C LYS A 8 20.02 -37.90 37.13
N ALA A 9 21.12 -37.27 36.71
CA ALA A 9 21.20 -35.86 36.35
C ALA A 9 20.16 -35.51 35.27
N LYS A 10 19.20 -34.66 35.66
CA LYS A 10 18.15 -34.08 34.83
C LYS A 10 18.78 -33.04 33.89
N LYS A 11 19.11 -33.44 32.65
CA LYS A 11 19.41 -32.49 31.57
C LYS A 11 18.11 -31.85 31.09
N THR A 12 17.85 -30.64 31.59
CA THR A 12 16.77 -29.77 31.13
C THR A 12 17.04 -29.40 29.66
N LYS A 13 16.12 -29.81 28.78
CA LYS A 13 16.14 -29.54 27.34
C LYS A 13 15.91 -28.05 27.13
N ALA A 14 16.88 -27.38 26.51
CA ALA A 14 16.83 -25.98 26.12
C ALA A 14 15.59 -25.70 25.26
N GLN A 15 15.04 -24.51 25.48
CA GLN A 15 13.83 -23.96 24.88
C GLN A 15 13.90 -24.00 23.36
N ALA A 16 12.82 -24.49 22.75
CA ALA A 16 12.58 -24.40 21.33
C ALA A 16 12.42 -22.92 20.93
N GLU A 17 13.35 -22.45 20.12
CA GLU A 17 13.22 -21.22 19.33
C GLU A 17 11.96 -21.31 18.44
N GLY A 18 11.29 -20.16 18.29
CA GLY A 18 9.92 -20.03 17.83
C GLY A 18 9.58 -20.82 16.57
N ALA A 19 8.66 -21.78 16.71
CA ALA A 19 7.94 -22.34 15.60
C ALA A 19 7.09 -21.25 14.95
N VAL A 20 7.52 -20.76 13.78
CA VAL A 20 6.70 -19.89 12.93
C VAL A 20 5.38 -20.62 12.66
N ALA A 21 4.28 -20.06 13.15
CA ALA A 21 2.96 -20.65 13.02
C ALA A 21 2.67 -20.94 11.55
N LYS A 22 2.26 -22.18 11.24
CA LYS A 22 1.91 -22.56 9.86
C LYS A 22 0.78 -21.64 9.36
N PRO A 23 0.92 -21.02 8.17
CA PRO A 23 -0.07 -20.08 7.68
C PRO A 23 -1.43 -20.75 7.54
N SER A 24 -2.46 -20.09 8.05
CA SER A 24 -3.84 -20.53 7.98
C SER A 24 -4.30 -20.68 6.52
N LYS A 25 -5.35 -21.48 6.27
CA LYS A 25 -5.91 -21.62 4.91
C LYS A 25 -6.31 -20.27 4.29
N LYS A 26 -6.78 -19.31 5.10
CA LYS A 26 -7.12 -17.94 4.64
C LYS A 26 -5.87 -17.15 4.22
N GLN A 27 -4.78 -17.22 5.00
CA GLN A 27 -3.50 -16.59 4.61
C GLN A 27 -2.96 -17.18 3.32
N LYS A 28 -2.97 -18.51 3.15
CA LYS A 28 -2.51 -19.15 1.91
C LYS A 28 -3.32 -18.74 0.67
N VAL A 29 -4.62 -18.49 0.81
CA VAL A 29 -5.47 -18.01 -0.29
C VAL A 29 -5.18 -16.55 -0.61
N ALA A 30 -5.04 -15.70 0.41
CA ALA A 30 -4.64 -14.30 0.24
C ALA A 30 -3.25 -14.18 -0.41
N ASP A 31 -2.27 -14.97 0.04
CA ASP A 31 -0.92 -15.01 -0.50
C ASP A 31 -0.92 -15.47 -1.96
N ARG A 32 -1.76 -16.47 -2.31
CA ARG A 32 -1.95 -16.90 -3.71
C ARG A 32 -2.53 -15.79 -4.56
N LEU A 33 -3.58 -15.11 -4.11
CA LEU A 33 -4.19 -13.99 -4.83
C LEU A 33 -3.21 -12.81 -4.98
N ALA A 34 -2.46 -12.49 -3.94
CA ALA A 34 -1.41 -11.46 -4.00
C ALA A 34 -0.28 -11.84 -4.97
N SER A 35 0.14 -13.11 -4.96
CA SER A 35 1.16 -13.62 -5.89
C SER A 35 0.69 -13.62 -7.34
N ALA A 36 -0.61 -13.83 -7.59
CA ALA A 36 -1.19 -13.76 -8.93
C ALA A 36 -1.16 -12.33 -9.51
N ASN A 37 -1.13 -11.32 -8.66
CA ASN A 37 -1.02 -9.91 -9.07
C ASN A 37 0.44 -9.46 -9.27
N LYS A 38 1.43 -10.32 -8.98
CA LYS A 38 2.84 -9.98 -9.16
C LYS A 38 3.24 -10.14 -10.62
N ILE A 39 3.67 -9.04 -11.22
CA ILE A 39 4.19 -8.99 -12.60
C ILE A 39 5.71 -8.90 -12.54
N SER A 40 6.39 -9.74 -13.32
CA SER A 40 7.85 -9.69 -13.52
C SER A 40 8.13 -9.41 -15.00
N PHE A 41 8.98 -8.43 -15.29
CA PHE A 41 9.42 -8.11 -16.64
C PHE A 41 10.87 -7.67 -16.63
N THR A 42 11.53 -7.79 -17.77
CA THR A 42 12.92 -7.39 -17.96
C THR A 42 12.95 -6.06 -18.70
N LEU A 43 13.72 -5.11 -18.17
CA LEU A 43 14.03 -3.85 -18.84
C LEU A 43 15.48 -3.86 -19.29
N GLU A 44 15.77 -3.14 -20.35
CA GLU A 44 17.15 -2.78 -20.70
C GLU A 44 17.78 -1.96 -19.56
N THR A 45 19.10 -2.14 -19.35
CA THR A 45 19.82 -1.52 -18.24
C THR A 45 19.68 0.00 -18.22
N GLU A 46 19.80 0.65 -19.37
CA GLU A 46 19.72 2.11 -19.45
C GLU A 46 18.30 2.63 -19.21
N VAL A 47 17.28 1.94 -19.70
CA VAL A 47 15.87 2.24 -19.40
C VAL A 47 15.59 2.14 -17.90
N ARG A 48 16.10 1.08 -17.25
CA ARG A 48 15.95 0.91 -15.80
C ARG A 48 16.62 2.02 -15.01
N LYS A 49 17.83 2.45 -15.41
CA LYS A 49 18.54 3.56 -14.74
C LYS A 49 17.77 4.86 -14.88
N LEU A 50 17.32 5.18 -16.09
CA LEU A 50 16.55 6.39 -16.36
C LEU A 50 15.23 6.41 -15.56
N ALA A 51 14.51 5.29 -15.52
CA ALA A 51 13.30 5.16 -14.71
C ALA A 51 13.57 5.35 -13.20
N GLN A 52 14.71 4.87 -12.70
CA GLN A 52 15.11 5.08 -11.31
C GLN A 52 15.41 6.54 -10.98
N GLU A 53 16.00 7.28 -11.92
CA GLU A 53 16.26 8.72 -11.77
C GLU A 53 14.96 9.53 -11.77
N GLU A 54 14.05 9.23 -12.69
CA GLU A 54 12.73 9.87 -12.74
C GLU A 54 11.89 9.57 -11.49
N ALA A 55 11.95 8.34 -10.98
CA ALA A 55 11.32 7.97 -9.71
C ALA A 55 11.87 8.83 -8.55
N LYS A 56 13.21 8.98 -8.45
CA LYS A 56 13.86 9.82 -7.43
C LYS A 56 13.49 11.30 -7.54
N LYS A 57 13.47 11.87 -8.76
CA LYS A 57 13.04 13.26 -8.99
C LYS A 57 11.62 13.49 -8.50
N SER A 58 10.78 12.47 -8.58
CA SER A 58 9.39 12.52 -8.15
C SER A 58 9.20 12.11 -6.67
N GLY A 59 10.27 11.86 -5.91
CA GLY A 59 10.20 11.40 -4.52
C GLY A 59 9.57 10.01 -4.34
N MET A 60 9.58 9.17 -5.38
CA MET A 60 8.96 7.84 -5.39
C MET A 60 10.00 6.72 -5.46
N GLU A 61 9.68 5.59 -4.84
CA GLU A 61 10.38 4.32 -5.06
C GLU A 61 10.07 3.75 -6.45
N LEU A 62 11.04 3.06 -7.06
CA LEU A 62 10.92 2.56 -8.44
C LEU A 62 9.68 1.67 -8.64
N GLY A 63 9.36 0.81 -7.67
CA GLY A 63 8.17 -0.04 -7.75
C GLY A 63 6.86 0.78 -7.83
N HIS A 64 6.75 1.81 -6.99
CA HIS A 64 5.58 2.70 -6.99
C HIS A 64 5.52 3.53 -8.29
N PHE A 65 6.68 4.00 -8.77
CA PHE A 65 6.77 4.70 -10.05
C PHE A 65 6.30 3.82 -11.22
N MET A 66 6.74 2.56 -11.30
CA MET A 66 6.30 1.62 -12.33
C MET A 66 4.82 1.30 -12.23
N GLN A 67 4.29 1.12 -11.01
CA GLN A 67 2.86 0.97 -10.80
C GLN A 67 2.10 2.19 -11.32
N LYS A 68 2.54 3.40 -10.98
CA LYS A 68 1.92 4.65 -11.45
C LYS A 68 1.90 4.73 -12.97
N LEU A 69 3.01 4.38 -13.64
CA LEU A 69 3.11 4.35 -15.10
C LEU A 69 2.09 3.39 -15.73
N VAL A 70 2.00 2.16 -15.22
CA VAL A 70 1.06 1.17 -15.76
C VAL A 70 -0.38 1.62 -15.57
N GLU A 71 -0.78 2.08 -14.39
CA GLU A 71 -2.18 2.51 -14.24
C GLU A 71 -2.46 3.84 -14.97
N ASN A 72 -1.47 4.74 -15.16
CA ASN A 72 -1.63 5.92 -16.04
C ASN A 72 -1.99 5.47 -17.46
N PHE A 73 -1.17 4.57 -18.02
CA PHE A 73 -1.36 4.06 -19.37
C PHE A 73 -2.73 3.38 -19.53
N VAL A 74 -3.14 2.56 -18.57
CA VAL A 74 -4.47 1.91 -18.59
C VAL A 74 -5.60 2.94 -18.52
N LEU A 75 -5.46 4.00 -17.72
CA LEU A 75 -6.48 5.04 -17.55
C LEU A 75 -6.61 5.99 -18.75
N GLU A 76 -5.52 6.23 -19.46
CA GLU A 76 -5.48 7.03 -20.70
C GLU A 76 -6.16 6.29 -21.85
N ASN A 77 -6.04 4.96 -21.88
CA ASN A 77 -6.55 4.11 -22.96
C ASN A 77 -7.89 3.42 -22.64
N ALA A 78 -8.42 3.61 -21.43
CA ALA A 78 -9.69 3.02 -21.04
C ALA A 78 -10.87 3.66 -21.81
N ALA A 79 -11.87 2.84 -22.13
CA ALA A 79 -13.12 3.33 -22.70
C ALA A 79 -13.75 4.40 -21.78
N PRO A 80 -14.41 5.45 -22.33
CA PRO A 80 -14.97 6.56 -21.53
C PRO A 80 -15.91 6.10 -20.41
N ASP A 81 -16.67 5.04 -20.65
CA ASP A 81 -17.66 4.49 -19.70
C ASP A 81 -17.12 3.36 -18.81
N ASN A 82 -15.80 3.17 -18.76
CA ASN A 82 -15.21 2.18 -17.90
C ASN A 82 -15.28 2.63 -16.43
N GLU A 83 -16.22 2.06 -15.67
CA GLU A 83 -16.44 2.34 -14.24
C GLU A 83 -15.19 2.12 -13.38
N LEU A 84 -14.38 1.10 -13.69
CA LEU A 84 -13.13 0.86 -12.97
C LEU A 84 -12.12 1.99 -13.22
N ALA A 85 -12.06 2.51 -14.45
CA ALA A 85 -11.20 3.63 -14.80
C ALA A 85 -11.65 4.93 -14.11
N LYS A 86 -12.96 5.21 -14.07
CA LYS A 86 -13.52 6.34 -13.31
C LYS A 86 -13.13 6.24 -11.83
N ARG A 87 -13.30 5.07 -11.22
CA ARG A 87 -12.93 4.81 -9.82
C ARG A 87 -11.44 4.98 -9.55
N LEU A 88 -10.58 4.46 -10.43
CA LEU A 88 -9.13 4.58 -10.31
C LEU A 88 -8.66 6.03 -10.46
N LYS A 89 -9.26 6.81 -11.39
CA LYS A 89 -9.01 8.25 -11.53
C LYS A 89 -9.36 8.99 -10.24
N ALA A 90 -10.52 8.71 -9.65
CA ALA A 90 -10.92 9.33 -8.39
C ALA A 90 -10.00 8.96 -7.22
N LYS A 91 -9.61 7.68 -7.08
CA LYS A 91 -8.65 7.25 -6.04
C LYS A 91 -7.35 8.04 -6.11
N ARG A 92 -6.83 8.26 -7.32
CA ARG A 92 -5.60 9.03 -7.52
C ARG A 92 -5.78 10.50 -7.19
N ALA A 93 -6.87 11.12 -7.64
CA ALA A 93 -7.17 12.51 -7.32
C ALA A 93 -7.29 12.75 -5.80
N VAL A 94 -7.87 11.80 -5.06
CA VAL A 94 -7.92 11.84 -3.59
C VAL A 94 -6.52 11.81 -2.97
N ILE A 95 -5.68 10.87 -3.41
CA ILE A 95 -4.30 10.73 -2.89
C ILE A 95 -3.48 11.99 -3.23
N GLU A 96 -3.55 12.45 -4.47
CA GLU A 96 -2.84 13.65 -4.94
C GLU A 96 -3.25 14.89 -4.14
N ARG A 97 -4.56 15.09 -3.91
CA ARG A 97 -5.03 16.20 -3.08
C ARG A 97 -4.53 16.11 -1.65
N ALA A 98 -4.54 14.93 -1.04
CA ALA A 98 -4.04 14.74 0.31
C ALA A 98 -2.52 15.01 0.41
N VAL A 99 -1.74 14.56 -0.58
CA VAL A 99 -0.29 14.82 -0.64
C VAL A 99 0.00 16.31 -0.81
N ASN A 100 -0.70 16.98 -1.73
CA ASN A 100 -0.52 18.42 -1.96
C ASN A 100 -0.86 19.22 -0.68
N LEU A 101 -1.96 18.88 0.01
CA LEU A 101 -2.31 19.49 1.28
C LEU A 101 -1.26 19.25 2.36
N ALA A 102 -0.70 18.04 2.44
CA ALA A 102 0.37 17.73 3.39
C ALA A 102 1.61 18.60 3.12
N GLN A 103 2.00 18.76 1.85
CA GLN A 103 3.11 19.62 1.45
C GLN A 103 2.84 21.09 1.76
N GLU A 104 1.63 21.58 1.49
CA GLU A 104 1.26 22.97 1.80
C GLU A 104 1.28 23.25 3.32
N ILE A 105 0.81 22.30 4.13
CA ILE A 105 0.83 22.43 5.59
C ILE A 105 2.26 22.40 6.13
N ASP A 106 3.10 21.49 5.62
CA ASP A 106 4.51 21.41 5.99
C ASP A 106 5.28 22.69 5.61
N GLN A 107 5.07 23.22 4.40
CA GLN A 107 5.66 24.50 3.97
C GLN A 107 5.27 25.69 4.85
N LYS A 108 4.12 25.63 5.52
CA LYS A 108 3.64 26.65 6.48
C LYS A 108 4.14 26.38 7.92
N GLY A 109 4.99 25.37 8.12
CA GLY A 109 5.51 24.96 9.43
C GLY A 109 4.53 24.15 10.28
N GLY A 110 3.45 23.63 9.69
CA GLY A 110 2.41 22.85 10.38
C GLY A 110 2.68 21.35 10.45
N PHE A 111 3.92 20.92 10.26
CA PHE A 111 4.29 19.51 10.39
C PHE A 111 4.39 19.13 11.88
N ASP A 112 3.34 18.50 12.39
CA ASP A 112 3.22 18.04 13.77
C ASP A 112 2.67 16.61 13.87
N GLU A 113 2.48 16.12 15.10
CA GLU A 113 1.90 14.80 15.38
C GLU A 113 0.47 14.61 14.85
N HIS A 114 -0.19 15.70 14.47
CA HIS A 114 -1.55 15.72 13.95
C HIS A 114 -1.62 16.05 12.46
N LEU A 115 -0.49 16.07 11.73
CA LEU A 115 -0.45 16.39 10.30
C LEU A 115 -1.49 15.64 9.49
N ILE A 116 -1.58 14.31 9.66
CA ILE A 116 -2.54 13.49 8.92
C ILE A 116 -3.99 13.92 9.22
N LEU A 117 -4.30 14.17 10.49
CA LEU A 117 -5.64 14.64 10.91
C LEU A 117 -5.94 16.01 10.30
N ASN A 118 -4.97 16.92 10.33
CA ASN A 118 -5.09 18.28 9.78
C ASN A 118 -5.28 18.27 8.26
N VAL A 119 -4.53 17.43 7.55
CA VAL A 119 -4.68 17.20 6.11
C VAL A 119 -6.09 16.70 5.80
N MET A 120 -6.56 15.65 6.48
CA MET A 120 -7.88 15.08 6.22
C MET A 120 -9.01 16.03 6.59
N LYS A 121 -8.89 16.76 7.70
CA LYS A 121 -9.88 17.76 8.13
C LYS A 121 -9.98 18.92 7.13
N THR A 122 -8.85 19.33 6.56
CA THR A 122 -8.81 20.38 5.53
C THR A 122 -9.36 19.85 4.21
N ALA A 123 -9.03 18.62 3.84
CA ALA A 123 -9.52 17.99 2.62
C ALA A 123 -11.04 17.81 2.62
N THR A 124 -11.64 17.40 3.74
CA THR A 124 -13.10 17.18 3.83
C THR A 124 -13.93 18.46 3.83
N GLN A 125 -13.32 19.62 3.99
CA GLN A 125 -13.99 20.91 3.81
C GLN A 125 -14.16 21.27 2.32
N ASP A 126 -13.46 20.59 1.42
CA ASP A 126 -13.61 20.73 -0.02
C ASP A 126 -14.71 19.78 -0.53
N GLY A 127 -15.79 20.37 -1.05
CA GLY A 127 -16.93 19.63 -1.60
C GLY A 127 -16.56 18.72 -2.77
N ASP A 128 -15.53 19.06 -3.55
CA ASP A 128 -15.07 18.22 -4.65
C ASP A 128 -14.22 17.03 -4.16
N PHE A 129 -13.48 17.21 -3.07
CA PHE A 129 -12.80 16.10 -2.41
C PHE A 129 -13.80 15.04 -1.92
N ALA A 130 -14.92 15.45 -1.31
CA ALA A 130 -15.95 14.52 -0.85
C ALA A 130 -16.57 13.68 -2.00
N LYS A 131 -16.84 14.31 -3.14
CA LYS A 131 -17.34 13.62 -4.36
C LYS A 131 -16.31 12.63 -4.89
N LEU A 132 -15.04 13.03 -5.00
CA LEU A 132 -13.96 12.16 -5.43
C LEU A 132 -13.75 11.00 -4.46
N TYR A 133 -13.85 11.26 -3.16
CA TYR A 133 -13.74 10.24 -2.13
C TYR A 133 -14.86 9.20 -2.22
N ALA A 134 -16.12 9.62 -2.39
CA ALA A 134 -17.24 8.71 -2.59
C ALA A 134 -17.08 7.86 -3.87
N LEU A 135 -16.70 8.49 -4.98
CA LEU A 135 -16.47 7.80 -6.26
C LEU A 135 -15.30 6.81 -6.17
N ALA A 136 -14.23 7.16 -5.45
CA ALA A 136 -13.08 6.30 -5.19
C ALA A 136 -13.47 5.03 -4.40
N LEU A 137 -14.40 5.15 -3.45
CA LEU A 137 -14.94 4.02 -2.69
C LEU A 137 -15.85 3.12 -3.55
N GLY A 138 -16.34 3.61 -4.68
CA GLY A 138 -17.36 2.92 -5.47
C GLY A 138 -18.77 3.12 -4.93
N ASN A 139 -18.95 4.09 -4.04
CA ASN A 139 -20.27 4.60 -3.69
C ASN A 139 -20.69 5.50 -4.86
N VAL A 140 -21.26 4.89 -5.89
CA VAL A 140 -22.11 5.64 -6.81
C VAL A 140 -23.20 6.22 -5.92
N ALA A 141 -23.38 7.53 -5.91
CA ALA A 141 -24.57 8.11 -5.32
C ALA A 141 -25.75 7.40 -5.99
N THR A 142 -26.45 6.55 -5.24
CA THR A 142 -27.81 6.20 -5.56
C THR A 142 -28.57 7.51 -5.39
N ASP A 143 -28.69 8.28 -6.47
CA ASP A 143 -29.82 9.17 -6.61
C ASP A 143 -31.08 8.27 -6.55
N ASP A 144 -31.97 8.62 -5.62
CA ASP A 144 -33.30 8.04 -5.44
C ASP A 144 -34.10 7.91 -6.75
#